data_AF-A0A6L3SRN8-F1
#
_entry.id   AF-A0A6L3SRN8-F1
#
_cell.length_a   1.000
_cell.length_b   1.000
_cell.length_c   1.000
_cell.angle_alpha   90.00
_cell.angle_beta   90.00
_cell.angle_gamma   90.00
#
_symmetry.space_group_name_H-M   'P 1'
#
loop_
_entity.id
_entity.type
_entity.pdbx_description
1 polymer ?
#
loop_
_entity_poly.entity_id
_entity_poly.type
_entity_poly.pdbx_seq_one_letter_code
_entity_poly.pdbx_strand_id
1 'polypeptide(L)'
;MAKKDGGASKQAAIARQDEAIRQQGIRDGTQRVNDTFGQFDDAFYDKQKQNFLSFSLPQLEDQYGKAQKELTFSLTRSGNLDSSARGYQEGELQKLYDTNRTSLADQAQTYANQARSNVEDARSSLITTLNATGDATGAVNSANSRAAALSQPTGYSPIGDLFGALTSGLAAQAAQEKAMALSNGAYKSPYNTGLFGSTAGAVKNTA
;
A
#
# COMPACT_ATOMS: atom_id res chain seq x y z
N MET A 1 -41.40 31.67 -60.58
CA MET A 1 -40.88 30.87 -59.44
C MET A 1 -39.39 30.66 -59.65
N ALA A 2 -38.54 31.48 -59.00
CA ALA A 2 -37.10 31.49 -59.19
C ALA A 2 -36.42 30.54 -58.19
N LYS A 3 -35.57 29.65 -58.71
CA LYS A 3 -34.79 28.63 -58.00
C LYS A 3 -33.92 29.26 -56.91
N LYS A 4 -34.14 28.87 -55.65
CA LYS A 4 -33.37 29.30 -54.46
C LYS A 4 -32.54 28.15 -53.86
N ASP A 5 -32.16 27.16 -54.67
CA ASP A 5 -31.59 25.89 -54.19
C ASP A 5 -30.05 25.80 -54.33
N GLY A 6 -29.44 26.73 -55.07
CA GLY A 6 -27.98 26.75 -55.31
C GLY A 6 -27.13 27.26 -54.14
N GLY A 7 -27.73 27.99 -53.19
CA GLY A 7 -27.08 28.42 -51.95
C GLY A 7 -27.02 27.28 -50.93
N ALA A 8 -28.15 26.67 -50.61
CA ALA A 8 -28.21 25.58 -49.61
C ALA A 8 -27.21 24.42 -49.89
N SER A 9 -26.97 24.09 -51.17
CA SER A 9 -26.02 23.05 -51.59
C SER A 9 -24.54 23.43 -51.38
N LYS A 10 -24.15 24.70 -51.56
CA LYS A 10 -22.78 25.17 -51.30
C LYS A 10 -22.50 25.25 -49.80
N GLN A 11 -23.44 25.80 -49.03
CA GLN A 11 -23.36 25.84 -47.56
C GLN A 11 -23.25 24.43 -46.95
N ALA A 12 -24.02 23.46 -47.47
CA ALA A 12 -23.93 22.07 -47.03
C ALA A 12 -22.63 21.35 -47.44
N ALA A 13 -21.97 21.79 -48.51
CA ALA A 13 -20.66 21.27 -48.90
C ALA A 13 -19.55 21.81 -47.98
N ILE A 14 -19.58 23.12 -47.67
CA ILE A 14 -18.66 23.77 -46.75
C ILE A 14 -18.78 23.16 -45.35
N ALA A 15 -20.01 23.01 -44.84
CA ALA A 15 -20.24 22.40 -43.53
C ALA A 15 -19.71 20.96 -43.42
N ARG A 16 -19.78 20.16 -44.49
CA ARG A 16 -19.20 18.81 -44.52
C ARG A 16 -17.67 18.83 -44.53
N GLN A 17 -17.06 19.78 -45.23
CA GLN A 17 -15.61 19.93 -45.27
C GLN A 17 -15.08 20.40 -43.91
N ASP A 18 -15.71 21.38 -43.29
CA ASP A 18 -15.35 21.89 -41.96
C ASP A 18 -15.48 20.79 -40.89
N GLU A 19 -16.54 19.99 -40.95
CA GLU A 19 -16.71 18.85 -40.04
C GLU A 19 -15.65 17.77 -40.29
N ALA A 20 -15.27 17.49 -41.56
CA ALA A 20 -14.20 16.55 -41.86
C ALA A 20 -12.84 16.99 -41.29
N ILE A 21 -12.53 18.30 -41.40
CA ILE A 21 -11.31 18.90 -40.82
C ILE A 21 -11.35 18.79 -39.29
N ARG A 22 -12.48 19.10 -38.66
CA ARG A 22 -12.65 18.96 -37.20
C ARG A 22 -12.42 17.53 -36.74
N GLN A 23 -13.03 16.56 -37.42
CA GLN A 23 -12.88 15.13 -37.12
C GLN A 23 -11.45 14.63 -37.33
N GLN A 24 -10.72 15.19 -38.29
CA GLN A 24 -9.29 14.91 -38.44
C GLN A 24 -8.49 15.48 -37.28
N GLY A 25 -8.70 16.75 -36.91
CA GLY A 25 -8.03 17.38 -35.77
C GLY A 25 -8.28 16.64 -34.45
N ILE A 26 -9.49 16.14 -34.22
CA ILE A 26 -9.82 15.32 -33.05
C ILE A 26 -9.06 13.99 -33.08
N ARG A 27 -8.96 13.32 -34.22
CA ARG A 27 -8.20 12.06 -34.35
C ARG A 27 -6.71 12.29 -34.09
N ASP A 28 -6.14 13.30 -34.73
CA ASP A 28 -4.72 13.65 -34.58
C ASP A 28 -4.41 14.08 -33.13
N GLY A 29 -5.28 14.91 -32.54
CA GLY A 29 -5.17 15.32 -31.14
C GLY A 29 -5.28 14.13 -30.18
N THR A 30 -6.21 13.20 -30.43
CA THR A 30 -6.39 12.00 -29.61
C THR A 30 -5.14 11.11 -29.65
N GLN A 31 -4.57 10.92 -30.83
CA GLN A 31 -3.33 10.17 -31.00
C GLN A 31 -2.19 10.82 -30.19
N ARG A 32 -1.99 12.12 -30.33
CA ARG A 32 -0.93 12.83 -29.58
C ARG A 32 -1.12 12.81 -28.07
N VAL A 33 -2.37 12.90 -27.59
CA VAL A 33 -2.67 12.71 -26.17
C VAL A 33 -2.28 11.30 -25.75
N ASN A 34 -2.68 10.26 -26.48
CA ASN A 34 -2.29 8.88 -26.17
C ASN A 34 -0.77 8.68 -26.18
N ASP A 35 -0.07 9.21 -27.18
CA ASP A 35 1.39 9.15 -27.27
C ASP A 35 2.07 9.79 -26.06
N THR A 36 1.53 10.92 -25.57
CA THR A 36 2.03 11.62 -24.37
C THR A 36 1.89 10.74 -23.12
N PHE A 37 0.78 10.03 -22.98
CA PHE A 37 0.54 9.13 -21.86
C PHE A 37 1.16 7.75 -22.04
N GLY A 38 1.69 7.42 -23.22
CA GLY A 38 2.38 6.15 -23.49
C GLY A 38 3.64 5.92 -22.64
N GLN A 39 4.19 6.98 -22.02
CA GLN A 39 5.27 6.87 -21.04
C GLN A 39 4.87 6.18 -19.72
N PHE A 40 3.57 6.08 -19.44
CA PHE A 40 3.05 5.41 -18.25
C PHE A 40 2.72 3.96 -18.57
N ASP A 41 3.77 3.19 -18.82
CA ASP A 41 3.71 1.78 -19.14
C ASP A 41 3.76 0.90 -17.86
N ASP A 42 3.74 -0.42 -18.05
CA ASP A 42 3.84 -1.36 -16.94
C ASP A 42 5.12 -1.16 -16.11
N ALA A 43 6.23 -0.79 -16.76
CA ALA A 43 7.50 -0.53 -16.08
C ALA A 43 7.43 0.70 -15.17
N PHE A 44 6.73 1.77 -15.57
CA PHE A 44 6.45 2.92 -14.70
C PHE A 44 5.70 2.47 -13.44
N TYR A 45 4.62 1.71 -13.58
CA TYR A 45 3.82 1.28 -12.43
C TYR A 45 4.56 0.28 -11.54
N ASP A 46 5.35 -0.62 -12.11
CA ASP A 46 6.20 -1.53 -11.35
C ASP A 46 7.28 -0.79 -10.57
N LYS A 47 7.86 0.28 -11.16
CA LYS A 47 8.79 1.15 -10.43
C LYS A 47 8.11 1.81 -9.24
N GLN A 48 6.84 2.24 -9.35
CA GLN A 48 6.11 2.79 -8.21
C GLN A 48 5.91 1.77 -7.08
N LYS A 49 5.62 0.50 -7.42
CA LYS A 49 5.55 -0.59 -6.43
C LYS A 49 6.89 -0.78 -5.74
N GLN A 50 7.96 -0.87 -6.52
CA GLN A 50 9.31 -1.11 -6.02
C GLN A 50 9.79 0.04 -5.13
N ASN A 51 9.49 1.29 -5.48
CA ASN A 51 9.83 2.45 -4.67
C ASN A 51 9.14 2.39 -3.30
N PHE A 52 7.84 2.07 -3.26
CA PHE A 52 7.12 1.91 -1.99
C PHE A 52 7.71 0.78 -1.14
N LEU A 53 7.97 -0.39 -1.74
CA LEU A 53 8.55 -1.53 -1.02
C LEU A 53 9.97 -1.22 -0.51
N SER A 54 10.78 -0.55 -1.32
CA SER A 54 12.15 -0.15 -0.94
C SER A 54 12.15 0.85 0.22
N PHE A 55 11.09 1.64 0.35
CA PHE A 55 10.90 2.53 1.48
C PHE A 55 10.36 1.81 2.73
N SER A 56 9.38 0.91 2.57
CA SER A 56 8.63 0.32 3.69
C SER A 56 9.26 -0.95 4.27
N LEU A 57 9.88 -1.81 3.44
CA LEU A 57 10.46 -3.08 3.91
C LEU A 57 11.60 -2.90 4.92
N PRO A 58 12.55 -1.95 4.76
CA PRO A 58 13.60 -1.74 5.76
C PRO A 58 13.05 -1.34 7.13
N GLN A 59 11.94 -0.58 7.15
CA GLN A 59 11.28 -0.21 8.40
C GLN A 59 10.63 -1.43 9.06
N LEU A 60 9.99 -2.30 8.26
CA LEU A 60 9.41 -3.55 8.76
C LEU A 60 10.49 -4.46 9.36
N GLU A 61 11.62 -4.60 8.66
CA GLU A 61 12.76 -5.40 9.10
C GLU A 61 13.40 -4.85 10.39
N ASP A 62 13.57 -3.53 10.49
CA ASP A 62 14.07 -2.89 11.72
C ASP A 62 13.12 -3.10 12.90
N GLN A 63 11.81 -2.90 12.71
CA GLN A 63 10.81 -3.14 13.76
C GLN A 63 10.78 -4.62 14.18
N TYR A 64 10.87 -5.54 13.22
CA TYR A 64 10.94 -6.97 13.50
C TYR A 64 12.19 -7.33 14.32
N GLY A 65 13.36 -6.82 13.93
CA GLY A 65 14.60 -7.03 14.68
C GLY A 65 14.56 -6.46 16.10
N LYS A 66 13.88 -5.32 16.30
CA LYS A 66 13.61 -4.77 17.65
C LYS A 66 12.67 -5.67 18.45
N ALA A 67 11.58 -6.13 17.84
CA ALA A 67 10.62 -7.04 18.48
C ALA A 67 11.26 -8.37 18.88
N GLN A 68 12.15 -8.95 18.06
CA GLN A 68 12.91 -10.15 18.41
C GLN A 68 13.79 -9.95 19.66
N LYS A 69 14.49 -8.81 19.75
CA LYS A 69 15.30 -8.46 20.92
C LYS A 69 14.43 -8.28 22.16
N GLU A 70 13.31 -7.58 22.05
CA GLU A 70 12.36 -7.37 23.14
C GLU A 70 11.76 -8.69 23.64
N LEU A 71 11.36 -9.57 22.71
CA LEU A 71 10.88 -10.91 23.01
C LEU A 71 11.96 -11.70 23.77
N THR A 72 13.20 -11.71 23.26
CA THR A 72 14.33 -12.41 23.91
C THR A 72 14.57 -11.89 25.32
N PHE A 73 14.57 -10.56 25.53
CA PHE A 73 14.72 -9.98 26.85
C PHE A 73 13.56 -10.31 27.78
N SER A 74 12.33 -10.32 27.27
CA SER A 74 11.15 -10.71 28.03
C SER A 74 11.24 -12.16 28.50
N LEU A 75 11.53 -13.08 27.57
CA LEU A 75 11.67 -14.51 27.84
C LEU A 75 12.84 -14.79 28.81
N THR A 76 13.96 -14.09 28.65
CA THR A 76 15.11 -14.22 29.55
C THR A 76 14.74 -13.78 30.97
N ARG A 77 14.10 -12.61 31.11
CA ARG A 77 13.65 -12.10 32.42
C ARG A 77 12.60 -13.00 33.08
N SER A 78 11.81 -13.71 32.28
CA SER A 78 10.78 -14.61 32.77
C SER A 78 11.27 -16.06 32.96
N GLY A 79 12.52 -16.38 32.61
CA GLY A 79 13.05 -17.75 32.68
C GLY A 79 12.51 -18.72 31.61
N ASN A 80 11.94 -18.19 30.53
CA ASN A 80 11.31 -18.96 29.44
C ASN A 80 12.23 -19.21 28.23
N LEU A 81 13.51 -18.88 28.32
CA LEU A 81 14.40 -18.92 27.16
C LEU A 81 14.60 -20.34 26.59
N ASP A 82 14.45 -21.37 27.43
CA ASP A 82 14.63 -22.79 27.04
C ASP A 82 13.31 -23.57 27.00
N SER A 83 12.16 -22.88 27.03
CA SER A 83 10.85 -23.53 27.07
C SER A 83 10.17 -23.56 25.69
N SER A 84 9.18 -24.44 25.54
CA SER A 84 8.30 -24.46 24.36
C SER A 84 7.57 -23.13 24.15
N ALA A 85 7.43 -22.32 25.20
CA ALA A 85 6.87 -20.97 25.11
C ALA A 85 7.72 -20.06 24.22
N ARG A 86 9.06 -20.20 24.22
CA ARG A 86 9.93 -19.46 23.29
C ARG A 86 9.61 -19.77 21.84
N GLY A 87 9.59 -21.06 21.48
CA GLY A 87 9.35 -21.47 20.09
C GLY A 87 7.97 -21.03 19.59
N TYR A 88 6.96 -21.07 20.46
CA TYR A 88 5.63 -20.55 20.14
C TYR A 88 5.65 -19.03 19.87
N GLN A 89 6.27 -18.24 20.76
CA GLN A 89 6.31 -16.79 20.63
C GLN A 89 7.17 -16.31 19.44
N GLU A 90 8.29 -16.98 19.17
CA GLU A 90 9.10 -16.74 17.97
C GLU A 90 8.29 -17.05 16.70
N GLY A 91 7.51 -18.14 16.71
CA GLY A 91 6.62 -18.50 15.60
C GLY A 91 5.51 -17.46 15.35
N GLU A 92 4.85 -16.97 16.40
CA GLU A 92 3.84 -15.91 16.27
C GLU A 92 4.46 -14.59 15.78
N LEU A 93 5.66 -14.24 16.27
CA LEU A 93 6.39 -13.05 15.82
C LEU A 93 6.76 -13.17 14.32
N GLN A 94 7.26 -14.33 13.88
CA GLN A 94 7.56 -14.60 12.48
C GLN A 94 6.30 -14.52 11.60
N LYS A 95 5.20 -15.15 12.03
CA LYS A 95 3.91 -15.10 11.34
C LYS A 95 3.40 -13.67 11.19
N LEU A 96 3.55 -12.84 12.24
CA LEU A 96 3.18 -11.43 12.19
C LEU A 96 4.05 -10.66 11.18
N TYR A 97 5.36 -10.93 11.14
CA TYR A 97 6.25 -10.36 10.13
C TYR A 97 5.83 -10.74 8.71
N ASP A 98 5.58 -12.02 8.43
CA ASP A 98 5.19 -12.50 7.11
C ASP A 98 3.84 -11.92 6.67
N THR A 99 2.89 -11.78 7.60
CA THR A 99 1.60 -11.14 7.38
C THR A 99 1.77 -9.66 7.01
N ASN A 100 2.57 -8.93 7.78
CA ASN A 100 2.83 -7.52 7.52
C ASN A 100 3.60 -7.30 6.20
N ARG A 101 4.56 -8.17 5.87
CA ARG A 101 5.29 -8.14 4.60
C ARG A 101 4.33 -8.32 3.41
N THR A 102 3.40 -9.25 3.52
CA THR A 102 2.36 -9.48 2.49
C THR A 102 1.43 -8.27 2.38
N SER A 103 0.98 -7.73 3.51
CA SER A 103 0.16 -6.50 3.55
C SER A 103 0.83 -5.31 2.87
N LEU A 104 2.16 -5.13 3.06
CA LEU A 104 2.91 -4.10 2.35
C LEU A 104 2.98 -4.35 0.84
N ALA A 105 3.07 -5.61 0.39
CA ALA A 105 3.01 -5.94 -1.03
C ALA A 105 1.64 -5.60 -1.65
N ASP A 106 0.56 -5.87 -0.92
CA ASP A 106 -0.81 -5.51 -1.35
C ASP A 106 -0.99 -4.00 -1.40
N GLN A 107 -0.44 -3.26 -0.42
CA GLN A 107 -0.42 -1.80 -0.44
C GLN A 107 0.38 -1.27 -1.63
N ALA A 108 1.54 -1.86 -1.95
CA ALA A 108 2.32 -1.51 -3.13
C ALA A 108 1.50 -1.67 -4.41
N GLN A 109 0.77 -2.78 -4.55
CA GLN A 109 -0.12 -3.01 -5.68
C GLN A 109 -1.25 -1.96 -5.74
N THR A 110 -1.78 -1.56 -4.59
CA THR A 110 -2.80 -0.52 -4.49
C THR A 110 -2.28 0.83 -4.98
N TYR A 111 -1.05 1.22 -4.61
CA TYR A 111 -0.40 2.42 -5.13
C TYR A 111 -0.26 2.39 -6.66
N ALA A 112 0.15 1.25 -7.22
CA ALA A 112 0.28 1.09 -8.66
C ALA A 112 -1.06 1.22 -9.38
N ASN A 113 -2.10 0.58 -8.86
CA ASN A 113 -3.45 0.65 -9.41
C ASN A 113 -4.01 2.07 -9.31
N GLN A 114 -3.78 2.78 -8.20
CA GLN A 114 -4.21 4.17 -8.06
C GLN A 114 -3.49 5.08 -9.07
N ALA A 115 -2.19 4.87 -9.28
CA ALA A 115 -1.44 5.61 -10.30
C ALA A 115 -2.00 5.33 -11.71
N ARG A 116 -2.31 4.06 -12.03
CA ARG A 116 -2.98 3.69 -13.30
C ARG A 116 -4.31 4.42 -13.47
N SER A 117 -5.17 4.37 -12.46
CA SER A 117 -6.47 5.05 -12.50
C SER A 117 -6.31 6.55 -12.70
N ASN A 118 -5.42 7.21 -11.97
CA ASN A 118 -5.17 8.64 -12.11
C ASN A 118 -4.68 9.03 -13.52
N VAL A 119 -3.81 8.21 -14.11
CA VAL A 119 -3.31 8.39 -15.48
C VAL A 119 -4.46 8.25 -16.49
N GLU A 120 -5.27 7.21 -16.37
CA GLU A 120 -6.38 6.96 -17.29
C GLU A 120 -7.50 8.00 -17.15
N ASP A 121 -7.81 8.44 -15.92
CA ASP A 121 -8.77 9.51 -15.67
C ASP A 121 -8.29 10.82 -16.31
N ALA A 122 -7.00 11.14 -16.18
CA ALA A 122 -6.42 12.32 -16.80
C ALA A 122 -6.48 12.26 -18.33
N ARG A 123 -6.13 11.11 -18.92
CA ARG A 123 -6.17 10.89 -20.37
C ARG A 123 -7.60 10.95 -20.91
N SER A 124 -8.54 10.24 -20.28
CA SER A 124 -9.95 10.19 -20.65
C SER A 124 -10.63 11.56 -20.57
N SER A 125 -10.35 12.32 -19.50
CA SER A 125 -10.82 13.70 -19.33
C SER A 125 -10.35 14.59 -20.49
N LEU A 126 -9.08 14.49 -20.90
CA LEU A 126 -8.53 15.29 -22.01
C LEU A 126 -9.13 14.91 -23.36
N ILE A 127 -9.33 13.62 -23.62
CA ILE A 127 -10.00 13.14 -24.84
C ILE A 127 -11.45 13.63 -24.87
N THR A 128 -12.14 13.63 -23.74
CA THR A 128 -13.51 14.16 -23.64
C THR A 128 -13.55 15.66 -23.96
N THR A 129 -12.62 16.44 -23.38
CA THR A 129 -12.48 17.88 -23.69
C THR A 129 -12.13 18.12 -25.15
N LEU A 130 -11.23 17.31 -25.74
CA LEU A 130 -10.87 17.40 -27.14
C LEU A 130 -12.07 17.13 -28.06
N ASN A 131 -12.86 16.09 -27.79
CA ASN A 131 -14.04 15.78 -28.59
C ASN A 131 -15.10 16.90 -28.52
N ALA A 132 -15.26 17.52 -27.35
CA ALA A 132 -16.21 18.60 -27.13
C ALA A 132 -15.78 19.92 -27.79
N THR A 133 -14.48 20.25 -27.74
CA THR A 133 -13.96 21.56 -28.17
C THR A 133 -13.38 21.55 -29.58
N GLY A 134 -12.90 20.40 -30.07
CA GLY A 134 -12.11 20.30 -31.29
C GLY A 134 -10.70 20.91 -31.18
N ASP A 135 -10.28 21.41 -30.03
CA ASP A 135 -8.97 22.04 -29.84
C ASP A 135 -7.87 21.01 -29.54
N ALA A 136 -7.26 20.51 -30.62
CA ALA A 136 -6.15 19.57 -30.54
C ALA A 136 -4.90 20.16 -29.84
N THR A 137 -4.59 21.44 -30.08
CA THR A 137 -3.39 22.07 -29.54
C THR A 137 -3.51 22.29 -28.03
N GLY A 138 -4.65 22.81 -27.57
CA GLY A 138 -4.93 22.99 -26.16
C GLY A 138 -4.97 21.66 -25.39
N ALA A 139 -5.57 20.62 -25.98
CA ALA A 139 -5.61 19.29 -25.38
C ALA A 139 -4.21 18.69 -25.20
N VAL A 140 -3.33 18.81 -26.21
CA VAL A 140 -1.94 18.32 -26.14
C VAL A 140 -1.10 19.09 -25.11
N ASN A 141 -1.23 20.41 -25.06
CA ASN A 141 -0.53 21.22 -24.05
C ASN A 141 -0.97 20.86 -22.61
N SER A 142 -2.25 20.59 -22.44
CA SER A 142 -2.82 20.11 -21.18
C SER A 142 -2.33 18.70 -20.84
N ALA A 143 -2.23 17.81 -21.84
CA ALA A 143 -1.66 16.47 -21.69
C ALA A 143 -0.21 16.52 -21.19
N ASN A 144 0.63 17.34 -21.81
CA ASN A 144 2.03 17.52 -21.39
C ASN A 144 2.13 17.99 -19.93
N SER A 145 1.32 18.98 -19.54
CA SER A 145 1.30 19.48 -18.16
C SER A 145 0.85 18.42 -17.17
N ARG A 146 -0.21 17.67 -17.48
CA ARG A 146 -0.72 16.59 -16.61
C ARG A 146 0.26 15.43 -16.51
N ALA A 147 0.85 15.02 -17.62
CA ALA A 147 1.85 13.96 -17.65
C ALA A 147 3.09 14.35 -16.83
N ALA A 148 3.57 15.58 -16.95
CA ALA A 148 4.71 16.08 -16.16
C ALA A 148 4.42 16.08 -14.65
N ALA A 149 3.17 16.34 -14.24
CA ALA A 149 2.77 16.26 -12.84
C ALA A 149 2.64 14.81 -12.34
N LEU A 150 2.08 13.92 -13.17
CA LEU A 150 1.87 12.50 -12.83
C LEU A 150 3.17 11.69 -12.80
N SER A 151 4.21 12.13 -13.51
CA SER A 151 5.53 11.49 -13.50
C SER A 151 6.39 11.85 -12.28
N GLN A 152 5.95 12.83 -11.46
CA GLN A 152 6.70 13.21 -10.26
C GLN A 152 6.68 12.10 -9.20
N PRO A 153 7.81 11.85 -8.50
CA PRO A 153 7.83 10.95 -7.36
C PRO A 153 6.87 11.39 -6.26
N THR A 154 6.10 10.45 -5.71
CA THR A 154 5.26 10.68 -4.53
C THR A 154 6.06 10.44 -3.24
N GLY A 155 5.79 11.24 -2.21
CA GLY A 155 6.32 10.97 -0.87
C GLY A 155 5.53 9.84 -0.20
N TYR A 156 6.24 8.96 0.52
CA TYR A 156 5.63 7.86 1.27
C TYR A 156 5.57 8.19 2.77
N SER A 157 4.50 7.76 3.43
CA SER A 157 4.35 7.87 4.89
C SER A 157 5.04 6.68 5.58
N PRO A 158 5.80 6.89 6.67
CA PRO A 158 6.39 5.81 7.45
C PRO A 158 5.37 4.79 7.95
N ILE A 159 5.76 3.53 8.06
CA ILE A 159 4.91 2.51 8.67
C ILE A 159 4.80 2.75 10.19
N GLY A 160 3.62 2.55 10.77
CA GLY A 160 3.42 2.62 12.22
C GLY A 160 4.14 1.48 12.96
N ASP A 161 4.08 1.46 14.30
CA ASP A 161 4.56 0.33 15.09
C ASP A 161 3.62 -0.88 14.90
N LEU A 162 4.12 -1.91 14.21
CA LEU A 162 3.36 -3.11 13.86
C LEU A 162 3.52 -4.25 14.87
N PHE A 163 4.50 -4.17 15.77
CA PHE A 163 4.87 -5.26 16.68
C PHE A 163 4.65 -4.94 18.15
N GLY A 164 4.43 -3.67 18.51
CA GLY A 164 4.25 -3.24 19.90
C GLY A 164 3.11 -3.94 20.65
N ALA A 165 2.04 -4.35 19.96
CA ALA A 165 0.94 -5.10 20.59
C ALA A 165 1.38 -6.49 21.08
N LEU A 166 2.24 -7.17 20.33
CA LEU A 166 2.75 -8.49 20.70
C LEU A 166 3.74 -8.37 21.88
N THR A 167 4.68 -7.42 21.81
CA THR A 167 5.70 -7.26 22.84
C THR A 167 5.14 -6.72 24.16
N SER A 168 4.13 -5.84 24.11
CA SER A 168 3.42 -5.36 25.31
C SER A 168 2.58 -6.44 25.99
N GLY A 169 1.89 -7.29 25.22
CA GLY A 169 1.13 -8.43 25.76
C GLY A 169 2.03 -9.42 26.51
N LEU A 170 3.22 -9.70 25.98
CA LEU A 170 4.23 -10.54 26.62
C LEU A 170 4.75 -9.97 27.93
N ALA A 171 5.03 -8.67 27.96
CA ALA A 171 5.49 -8.01 29.18
C ALA A 171 4.42 -8.05 30.28
N ALA A 172 3.15 -7.86 29.92
CA ALA A 172 2.03 -7.95 30.84
C ALA A 172 1.86 -9.38 31.40
N GLN A 173 1.95 -10.39 30.54
CA GLN A 173 1.85 -11.78 30.94
C GLN A 173 2.96 -12.19 31.91
N ALA A 174 4.22 -11.86 31.60
CA ALA A 174 5.35 -12.16 32.49
C ALA A 174 5.22 -11.48 33.86
N ALA A 175 4.69 -10.25 33.91
CA ALA A 175 4.45 -9.54 35.16
C ALA A 175 3.34 -10.21 36.01
N GLN A 176 2.26 -10.67 35.38
CA GLN A 176 1.16 -11.35 36.06
C GLN A 176 1.56 -12.73 36.59
N GLU A 177 2.36 -13.48 35.83
CA GLU A 177 2.87 -14.78 36.25
C GLU A 177 3.89 -14.63 37.40
N LYS A 178 4.76 -13.61 37.36
CA LYS A 178 5.67 -13.30 38.48
C LYS A 178 4.90 -12.86 39.73
N ALA A 179 3.83 -12.09 39.57
CA ALA A 179 2.95 -11.71 40.68
C ALA A 179 2.26 -12.93 41.31
N MET A 180 1.79 -13.89 40.49
CA MET A 180 1.26 -15.16 40.98
C MET A 180 2.30 -15.91 41.83
N ALA A 181 3.54 -16.04 41.31
CA ALA A 181 4.65 -16.71 41.98
C ALA A 181 4.98 -16.12 43.36
N LEU A 182 5.09 -14.79 43.43
CA LEU A 182 5.45 -14.06 44.65
C LEU A 182 4.28 -13.97 45.65
N SER A 183 3.05 -14.10 45.18
CA SER A 183 1.84 -13.99 46.02
C SER A 183 1.52 -15.26 46.82
N ASN A 184 2.30 -16.34 46.66
CA ASN A 184 2.06 -17.64 47.30
C ASN A 184 0.61 -18.14 47.10
N GLY A 185 0.01 -17.84 45.94
CA GLY A 185 -1.36 -18.22 45.57
C GLY A 185 -2.47 -17.21 45.89
N ALA A 186 -2.17 -16.04 46.47
CA ALA A 186 -3.16 -14.99 46.74
C ALA A 186 -3.63 -14.25 45.46
N TYR A 187 -2.80 -14.23 44.41
CA TYR A 187 -3.15 -13.71 43.09
C TYR A 187 -3.15 -14.85 42.05
N LYS A 188 -4.25 -14.99 41.30
CA LYS A 188 -4.34 -15.94 40.18
C LYS A 188 -4.30 -15.17 38.85
N SER A 189 -3.23 -15.35 38.08
CA SER A 189 -3.18 -14.89 36.69
C SER A 189 -4.27 -15.57 35.86
N PRO A 190 -4.97 -14.84 34.97
CA PRO A 190 -5.94 -15.42 34.04
C PRO A 190 -5.30 -16.38 33.01
N TYR A 191 -3.98 -16.28 32.81
CA TYR A 191 -3.19 -17.19 32.00
C TYR A 191 -2.09 -17.82 32.86
N ASN A 192 -1.99 -19.14 32.87
CA ASN A 192 -0.99 -19.89 33.63
C ASN A 192 -0.20 -20.78 32.67
N THR A 193 1.03 -20.38 32.35
CA THR A 193 1.96 -21.15 31.52
C THR A 193 2.74 -22.22 32.29
N GLY A 194 2.52 -22.36 33.60
CA GLY A 194 3.31 -23.25 34.46
C GLY A 194 4.67 -22.69 34.88
N LEU A 195 4.93 -21.41 34.56
CA LEU A 195 6.24 -20.75 34.61
C LEU A 195 6.91 -20.65 35.98
N PHE A 196 6.14 -20.49 37.05
CA PHE A 196 6.69 -20.21 38.37
C PHE A 196 6.19 -21.14 39.49
N GLY A 197 5.74 -22.33 39.11
CA GLY A 197 5.45 -23.42 40.05
C GLY A 197 4.37 -23.10 41.09
N SER A 198 3.12 -23.45 40.80
CA SER A 198 2.32 -24.11 41.84
C SER A 198 2.57 -25.60 41.70
N THR A 199 3.64 -26.10 42.32
CA THR A 199 3.93 -27.54 42.31
C THR A 199 2.92 -28.31 43.14
N ALA A 200 1.77 -28.62 42.55
CA ALA A 200 0.99 -29.79 42.91
C ALA A 200 1.73 -31.03 42.34
N GLY A 201 2.91 -31.35 42.90
CA GLY A 201 3.68 -32.55 42.49
C GLY A 201 5.21 -32.50 42.56
N ALA A 202 5.85 -31.43 43.02
CA ALA A 202 7.31 -31.47 43.22
C ALA A 202 7.67 -32.42 44.37
N VAL A 203 8.56 -33.37 44.09
CA VAL A 203 9.15 -34.27 45.08
C VAL A 203 9.91 -33.40 46.09
N LYS A 204 9.40 -33.30 47.31
CA LYS A 204 10.15 -32.70 48.41
C LYS A 204 11.24 -33.68 48.81
N ASN A 205 12.50 -33.31 48.60
CA ASN A 205 13.61 -34.05 49.19
C ASN A 205 13.67 -33.68 50.67
N THR A 206 13.04 -34.50 51.52
CA THR A 206 13.17 -34.40 52.97
C THR A 206 14.53 -34.95 53.38
N ALA A 207 15.41 -34.07 53.84
CA ALA A 207 16.57 -34.43 54.65
C ALA A 207 16.16 -34.51 56.13
#